data_AF-M1LPP5-F1
#
_entry.id   AF-M1LPP5-F1
#
_cell.length_a   1.000
_cell.length_b   1.000
_cell.length_c   1.000
_cell.angle_alpha   90.00
_cell.angle_beta   90.00
_cell.angle_gamma   90.00
#
_symmetry.space_group_name_H-M   'P 1'
#
loop_
_entity.id
_entity.type
_entity.pdbx_description
1 polymer ?
#
loop_
_entity_poly.entity_id
_entity_poly.type
_entity_poly.pdbx_seq_one_letter_code
_entity_poly.pdbx_strand_id
1 'polypeptide(L)'
;MYIISACLCGVNCRYNGKSGSNERCLKLFREGKAVLVCPEQLGGLPTPRNPVELDNTASQIIEGNGKAISNKGEDVTEKFLNGAYETLKIAKELGATKAILKEGSPSCGANFVHDGTFTGNRINGKGITAKILENEGITVFSDEDLEINNSKLVYLNEFDREKAKKRRLFELEEEDDEEEEYFDLTENLTDMSELPPKVEENVKKLMISLARDLMGFEELDEIAEATGLSIEEVEEILNEEE
;
A
#
# COMPACT_ATOMS: atom_id res chain seq x y z
N MET A 1 9.05 6.05 -12.08
CA MET A 1 8.73 5.12 -10.97
C MET A 1 7.31 5.36 -10.49
N TYR A 2 6.57 4.30 -10.14
CA TYR A 2 5.28 4.34 -9.44
C TYR A 2 5.47 3.99 -7.96
N ILE A 3 4.65 4.56 -7.09
CA ILE A 3 4.43 4.05 -5.73
C ILE A 3 3.12 3.27 -5.73
N ILE A 4 3.10 2.06 -5.18
CA ILE A 4 1.90 1.22 -5.16
C ILE A 4 1.63 0.75 -3.73
N SER A 5 0.36 0.79 -3.31
CA SER A 5 -0.06 0.15 -2.05
C SER A 5 0.31 -1.33 -2.08
N ALA A 6 1.17 -1.80 -1.17
CA ALA A 6 1.72 -3.16 -1.17
C ALA A 6 0.64 -4.26 -1.20
N CYS A 7 -0.51 -4.03 -0.55
CA CYS A 7 -1.62 -4.97 -0.56
C CYS A 7 -2.25 -5.21 -1.95
N LEU A 8 -2.05 -4.29 -2.91
CA LEU A 8 -2.44 -4.45 -4.31
C LEU A 8 -1.51 -5.40 -5.07
N CYS A 9 -0.35 -5.74 -4.52
CA CYS A 9 0.60 -6.67 -5.11
C CYS A 9 0.70 -7.97 -4.29
N GLY A 10 -0.33 -8.33 -3.53
CA GLY A 10 -0.39 -9.63 -2.84
C GLY A 10 0.16 -9.65 -1.42
N VAL A 11 0.86 -8.61 -0.98
CA VAL A 11 1.42 -8.52 0.39
C VAL A 11 0.31 -8.46 1.44
N ASN A 12 0.38 -9.31 2.47
CA ASN A 12 -0.67 -9.46 3.48
C ASN A 12 -0.73 -8.34 4.53
N CYS A 13 -0.41 -7.10 4.15
CA CYS A 13 -0.25 -5.96 5.05
C CYS A 13 -1.55 -5.21 5.42
N ARG A 14 -2.75 -5.68 5.04
CA ARG A 14 -4.01 -5.01 5.41
C ARG A 14 -4.30 -5.21 6.90
N TYR A 15 -5.21 -4.40 7.44
CA TYR A 15 -5.60 -4.48 8.85
C TYR A 15 -6.04 -5.89 9.29
N ASN A 16 -6.61 -6.68 8.39
CA ASN A 16 -7.06 -8.05 8.66
C ASN A 16 -6.03 -9.14 8.32
N GLY A 17 -4.76 -8.78 8.07
CA GLY A 17 -3.70 -9.73 7.72
C GLY A 17 -3.88 -10.40 6.34
N LYS A 18 -4.61 -9.75 5.44
CA LYS A 18 -4.85 -10.24 4.07
C LYS A 18 -4.36 -9.23 3.04
N SER A 19 -4.37 -9.62 1.77
CA SER A 19 -4.12 -8.71 0.65
C SER A 19 -5.39 -8.44 -0.17
N GLY A 20 -5.23 -7.73 -1.28
CA GLY A 20 -6.28 -7.45 -2.26
C GLY A 20 -5.63 -7.23 -3.61
N SER A 21 -5.03 -8.30 -4.15
CA SER A 21 -4.19 -8.24 -5.33
C SER A 21 -4.91 -7.63 -6.54
N ASN A 22 -4.14 -6.88 -7.32
CA ASN A 22 -4.53 -6.28 -8.57
C ASN A 22 -3.44 -6.61 -9.59
N GLU A 23 -3.78 -7.41 -10.59
CA GLU A 23 -2.83 -7.95 -11.56
C GLU A 23 -2.03 -6.86 -12.29
N ARG A 24 -2.61 -5.66 -12.46
CA ARG A 24 -1.93 -4.55 -13.14
C ARG A 24 -0.88 -3.89 -12.26
N CYS A 25 -1.16 -3.80 -10.97
CA CYS A 25 -0.19 -3.37 -9.98
C CYS A 25 0.97 -4.37 -9.89
N LEU A 26 0.64 -5.66 -9.87
CA LEU A 26 1.62 -6.75 -9.86
C LEU A 26 2.51 -6.72 -11.11
N LYS A 27 1.92 -6.53 -12.30
CA LYS A 27 2.66 -6.35 -13.54
C LYS A 27 3.63 -5.17 -13.50
N LEU A 28 3.18 -3.99 -13.05
CA LEU A 28 4.05 -2.82 -12.92
C LEU A 28 5.23 -3.07 -11.98
N PHE A 29 5.00 -3.82 -10.90
CA PHE A 29 6.01 -4.21 -9.96
C PHE A 29 7.03 -5.19 -10.58
N ARG A 30 6.56 -6.29 -11.18
CA ARG A 30 7.41 -7.28 -11.87
C ARG A 30 8.25 -6.67 -12.99
N GLU A 31 7.73 -5.66 -13.68
CA GLU A 31 8.48 -4.91 -14.72
C GLU A 31 9.50 -3.89 -14.14
N GLY A 32 9.71 -3.85 -12.82
CA GLY A 32 10.64 -2.91 -12.17
C GLY A 32 10.20 -1.44 -12.23
N LYS A 33 8.91 -1.18 -12.49
CA LYS A 33 8.36 0.18 -12.67
C LYS A 33 7.70 0.73 -11.42
N ALA A 34 7.59 -0.06 -10.35
CA ALA A 34 6.92 0.31 -9.13
C ALA A 34 7.69 -0.10 -7.87
N VAL A 35 7.55 0.68 -6.80
CA VAL A 35 7.95 0.33 -5.44
C VAL A 35 6.71 0.21 -4.56
N LEU A 36 6.71 -0.82 -3.72
CA LEU A 36 5.59 -1.17 -2.85
C LEU A 36 5.73 -0.48 -1.50
N VAL A 37 4.63 0.07 -1.01
CA VAL A 37 4.58 0.72 0.31
C VAL A 37 3.30 0.36 1.06
N CYS A 38 3.40 0.21 2.37
CA CYS A 38 2.25 0.22 3.27
C CYS A 38 2.40 1.38 4.25
N PRO A 39 1.73 2.53 4.02
CA PRO A 39 1.90 3.69 4.88
C PRO A 39 1.59 3.37 6.35
N GLU A 40 0.60 2.52 6.61
CA GLU A 40 0.23 2.13 7.97
C GLU A 40 1.37 1.38 8.69
N GLN A 41 2.07 0.45 8.01
CA GLN A 41 3.22 -0.27 8.58
C GLN A 41 4.47 0.63 8.66
N LEU A 42 4.74 1.44 7.64
CA LEU A 42 5.80 2.47 7.70
C LEU A 42 5.57 3.46 8.85
N GLY A 43 4.31 3.65 9.25
CA GLY A 43 3.90 4.45 10.40
C GLY A 43 4.05 3.75 11.75
N GLY A 44 4.40 2.46 11.77
CA GLY A 44 4.55 1.68 12.99
C GLY A 44 3.28 0.96 13.48
N LEU A 45 2.28 0.74 12.61
CA LEU A 45 1.15 -0.12 12.92
C LEU A 45 1.47 -1.59 12.58
N PRO A 46 1.03 -2.55 13.42
CA PRO A 46 1.25 -3.97 13.15
C PRO A 46 0.32 -4.50 12.06
N THR A 47 0.53 -5.75 11.70
CA THR A 47 -0.37 -6.55 10.88
C THR A 47 -0.58 -7.90 11.61
N PRO A 48 -1.82 -8.31 11.94
CA PRO A 48 -3.07 -7.56 11.81
C PRO A 48 -3.16 -6.37 12.79
N ARG A 49 -4.16 -5.50 12.59
CA ARG A 49 -4.47 -4.35 13.44
C ARG A 49 -5.96 -4.03 13.44
N ASN A 50 -6.40 -3.25 14.42
CA ASN A 50 -7.78 -2.78 14.49
C ASN A 50 -8.13 -1.91 13.25
N PRO A 51 -9.36 -2.01 12.69
CA PRO A 51 -9.84 -1.07 11.69
C PRO A 51 -9.77 0.37 12.20
N VAL A 52 -9.41 1.29 11.31
CA VAL A 52 -9.28 2.72 11.59
C VAL A 52 -10.13 3.50 10.60
N GLU A 53 -10.80 4.54 11.07
CA GLU A 53 -11.52 5.50 10.23
C GLU A 53 -11.11 6.93 10.63
N LEU A 54 -11.29 7.87 9.70
CA LEU A 54 -10.96 9.27 9.90
C LEU A 54 -12.18 9.99 10.49
N ASP A 55 -12.01 10.73 11.58
CA ASP A 55 -13.10 11.51 12.18
C ASP A 55 -13.39 12.84 11.46
N ASN A 56 -12.46 13.25 10.58
CA ASN A 56 -12.47 14.47 9.79
C ASN A 56 -11.78 14.23 8.44
N THR A 57 -11.77 15.25 7.58
CA THR A 57 -11.05 15.16 6.30
C THR A 57 -9.54 15.02 6.50
N ALA A 58 -8.85 14.32 5.59
CA ALA A 58 -7.39 14.20 5.64
C ALA A 58 -6.69 15.56 5.75
N SER A 59 -7.16 16.61 5.05
CA SER A 59 -6.61 17.96 5.17
C SER A 59 -6.67 18.49 6.61
N GLN A 60 -7.82 18.37 7.26
CA GLN A 60 -7.99 18.82 8.65
C GLN A 60 -7.10 18.02 9.61
N ILE A 61 -6.95 16.72 9.40
CA ILE A 61 -6.07 15.87 10.21
C ILE A 61 -4.61 16.31 10.06
N ILE A 62 -4.15 16.57 8.84
CA ILE A 62 -2.79 17.06 8.55
C ILE A 62 -2.55 18.42 9.23
N GLU A 63 -3.59 19.26 9.37
CA GLU A 63 -3.55 20.54 10.08
C GLU A 63 -3.70 20.41 11.61
N GLY A 64 -3.87 19.20 12.15
CA GLY A 64 -4.04 18.93 13.58
C GLY A 64 -5.47 19.14 14.11
N ASN A 65 -6.46 19.26 13.23
CA ASN A 65 -7.88 19.51 13.54
C ASN A 65 -8.76 18.26 13.40
N GLY A 66 -8.17 17.07 13.49
CA GLY A 66 -8.87 15.79 13.38
C GLY A 66 -7.96 14.62 13.73
N LYS A 67 -8.51 13.40 13.68
CA LYS A 67 -7.86 12.18 14.12
C LYS A 67 -8.16 10.99 13.21
N ALA A 68 -7.22 10.05 13.17
CA ALA A 68 -7.44 8.68 12.73
C ALA A 68 -7.67 7.81 13.97
N ILE A 69 -8.88 7.29 14.13
CA ILE A 69 -9.32 6.59 15.35
C ILE A 69 -9.58 5.13 15.01
N SER A 70 -9.13 4.21 15.87
CA SER A 70 -9.45 2.79 15.73
C SER A 70 -10.89 2.48 16.18
N ASN A 71 -11.44 1.35 15.77
CA ASN A 71 -12.76 0.90 16.27
C ASN A 71 -12.79 0.62 17.79
N LYS A 72 -11.64 0.66 18.46
CA LYS A 72 -11.50 0.59 19.93
C LYS A 72 -11.43 1.98 20.59
N GLY A 73 -11.47 3.06 19.80
CA GLY A 73 -11.37 4.43 20.28
C GLY A 73 -9.92 4.90 20.48
N GLU A 74 -8.93 4.16 20.00
CA GLU A 74 -7.52 4.55 20.12
C GLU A 74 -7.16 5.56 19.03
N ASP A 75 -6.52 6.65 19.43
CA ASP A 75 -5.99 7.65 18.51
C ASP A 75 -4.65 7.16 17.95
N VAL A 76 -4.62 6.88 16.65
CA VAL A 76 -3.44 6.39 15.92
C VAL A 76 -2.96 7.40 14.87
N THR A 77 -3.38 8.65 14.99
CA THR A 77 -3.12 9.72 14.01
C THR A 77 -1.64 9.89 13.68
N GLU A 78 -0.77 9.91 14.69
CA GLU A 78 0.68 10.07 14.50
C GLU A 78 1.27 8.96 13.64
N LYS A 79 0.81 7.71 13.81
CA LYS A 79 1.29 6.59 13.00
C LYS A 79 0.89 6.77 11.54
N PHE A 80 -0.34 7.20 11.28
CA PHE A 80 -0.82 7.49 9.93
C PHE A 80 -0.05 8.63 9.26
N LEU A 81 0.23 9.72 10.00
CA LEU A 81 1.00 10.85 9.49
C LEU A 81 2.45 10.46 9.22
N ASN A 82 3.12 9.81 10.18
CA ASN A 82 4.51 9.34 10.01
C ASN A 82 4.64 8.44 8.79
N GLY A 83 3.75 7.46 8.65
CA GLY A 83 3.72 6.56 7.52
C GLY A 83 3.50 7.25 6.17
N ALA A 84 2.65 8.28 6.15
CA ALA A 84 2.41 9.09 4.96
C ALA A 84 3.63 9.93 4.57
N TYR A 85 4.33 10.54 5.53
CA TYR A 85 5.56 11.30 5.27
C TYR A 85 6.72 10.40 4.86
N GLU A 86 6.85 9.20 5.44
CA GLU A 86 7.86 8.23 5.01
C GLU A 86 7.58 7.75 3.58
N THR A 87 6.31 7.50 3.25
CA THR A 87 5.90 7.19 1.87
C THR A 87 6.27 8.31 0.90
N LEU A 88 6.06 9.57 1.29
CA LEU A 88 6.45 10.73 0.49
C LEU A 88 7.96 10.84 0.31
N LYS A 89 8.74 10.57 1.37
CA LYS A 89 10.21 10.55 1.32
C LYS A 89 10.70 9.53 0.30
N ILE A 90 10.23 8.29 0.41
CA ILE A 90 10.50 7.21 -0.56
C ILE A 90 10.14 7.66 -1.99
N ALA A 91 8.95 8.25 -2.16
CA ALA A 91 8.51 8.74 -3.47
C ALA A 91 9.45 9.80 -4.06
N LYS A 92 9.93 10.74 -3.23
CA LYS A 92 10.85 11.81 -3.64
C LYS A 92 12.24 11.27 -4.00
N GLU A 93 12.80 10.40 -3.17
CA GLU A 93 14.11 9.79 -3.40
C GLU A 93 14.16 8.98 -4.70
N LEU A 94 13.06 8.28 -5.01
CA LEU A 94 12.93 7.49 -6.24
C LEU A 94 12.49 8.30 -7.48
N GLY A 95 12.24 9.61 -7.32
CA GLY A 95 11.69 10.45 -8.39
C GLY A 95 10.32 9.96 -8.90
N ALA A 96 9.51 9.35 -8.03
CA ALA A 96 8.18 8.88 -8.38
C ALA A 96 7.23 10.06 -8.58
N THR A 97 6.48 10.03 -9.67
CA THR A 97 5.52 11.09 -10.04
C THR A 97 4.07 10.63 -9.98
N LYS A 98 3.86 9.33 -9.74
CA LYS A 98 2.54 8.69 -9.74
C LYS A 98 2.43 7.68 -8.61
N ALA A 99 1.26 7.59 -8.00
CA ALA A 99 0.93 6.60 -7.00
C ALA A 99 -0.38 5.88 -7.33
N ILE A 100 -0.42 4.55 -7.15
CA ILE A 100 -1.63 3.72 -7.28
C ILE A 100 -1.95 3.18 -5.89
N LEU A 101 -3.05 3.65 -5.32
CA LEU A 101 -3.37 3.42 -3.91
C LEU A 101 -4.69 2.68 -3.74
N LYS A 102 -4.79 1.90 -2.67
CA LYS A 102 -6.00 1.12 -2.34
C LYS A 102 -7.16 2.03 -1.91
N GLU A 103 -8.24 2.02 -2.69
CA GLU A 103 -9.47 2.78 -2.45
C GLU A 103 -10.13 2.38 -1.12
N GLY A 104 -10.74 3.37 -0.45
CA GLY A 104 -11.48 3.18 0.79
C GLY A 104 -10.62 3.11 2.06
N SER A 105 -9.29 3.05 1.93
CA SER A 105 -8.38 3.05 3.09
C SER A 105 -8.27 4.45 3.72
N PRO A 106 -8.21 4.57 5.07
CA PRO A 106 -7.92 5.84 5.75
C PRO A 106 -6.55 6.43 5.40
N SER A 107 -5.58 5.64 4.93
CA SER A 107 -4.30 6.13 4.40
C SER A 107 -4.34 6.30 2.89
N CYS A 108 -4.82 5.29 2.17
CA CYS A 108 -4.60 5.13 0.73
C CYS A 108 -5.80 5.53 -0.14
N GLY A 109 -6.99 5.74 0.42
CA GLY A 109 -8.20 6.09 -0.34
C GLY A 109 -7.97 7.31 -1.23
N ALA A 110 -8.23 7.17 -2.53
CA ALA A 110 -7.95 8.22 -3.51
C ALA A 110 -9.17 9.11 -3.79
N ASN A 111 -10.37 8.52 -3.69
CA ASN A 111 -11.64 9.19 -3.96
C ASN A 111 -12.63 9.05 -2.79
N PHE A 112 -12.58 7.92 -2.07
CA PHE A 112 -13.48 7.64 -0.96
C PHE A 112 -12.74 7.13 0.28
N VAL A 113 -13.28 7.48 1.44
CA VAL A 113 -12.93 6.92 2.75
C VAL A 113 -14.20 6.56 3.51
N HIS A 114 -14.07 5.82 4.61
CA HIS A 114 -15.19 5.57 5.50
C HIS A 114 -15.56 6.82 6.32
N ASP A 115 -16.80 6.88 6.81
CA ASP A 115 -17.40 8.09 7.39
C ASP A 115 -17.08 8.34 8.87
N GLY A 116 -16.23 7.51 9.50
CA GLY A 116 -15.84 7.63 10.90
C GLY A 116 -16.78 6.95 11.88
N THR A 117 -17.89 6.37 11.39
CA THR A 117 -18.91 5.74 12.25
C THR A 117 -18.75 4.23 12.41
N PHE A 118 -17.82 3.60 11.68
CA PHE A 118 -17.64 2.14 11.65
C PHE A 118 -18.88 1.35 11.22
N THR A 119 -19.79 2.00 10.46
CA THR A 119 -20.99 1.35 9.91
C THR A 119 -20.78 0.82 8.49
N GLY A 120 -19.60 1.04 7.91
CA GLY A 120 -19.26 0.62 6.54
C GLY A 120 -19.67 1.62 5.45
N ASN A 121 -20.31 2.73 5.82
CA ASN A 121 -20.61 3.84 4.91
C ASN A 121 -19.32 4.43 4.33
N ARG A 122 -19.40 4.94 3.10
CA ARG A 122 -18.31 5.62 2.40
C ARG A 122 -18.72 7.05 2.06
N ILE A 123 -17.79 7.98 2.18
CA ILE A 123 -17.95 9.40 1.84
C ILE A 123 -16.86 9.83 0.86
N ASN A 124 -17.15 10.86 0.07
CA ASN A 124 -16.14 11.50 -0.78
C ASN A 124 -15.04 12.06 0.11
N GLY A 125 -13.79 11.66 -0.15
CA GLY A 125 -12.65 12.05 0.67
C GLY A 125 -11.41 11.25 0.32
N LYS A 126 -10.25 11.78 0.72
CA LYS A 126 -8.96 11.12 0.55
C LYS A 126 -8.46 10.58 1.87
N GLY A 127 -7.71 9.48 1.80
CA GLY A 127 -6.87 9.04 2.89
C GLY A 127 -5.68 9.99 3.09
N ILE A 128 -5.05 9.90 4.26
CA ILE A 128 -3.98 10.82 4.69
C ILE A 128 -2.79 10.79 3.73
N THR A 129 -2.30 9.60 3.37
CA THR A 129 -1.17 9.44 2.44
C THR A 129 -1.53 9.92 1.04
N ALA A 130 -2.72 9.56 0.54
CA ALA A 130 -3.20 10.05 -0.75
C ALA A 130 -3.22 11.58 -0.81
N LYS A 131 -3.68 12.23 0.28
CA LYS A 131 -3.73 13.70 0.35
C LYS A 131 -2.34 14.34 0.39
N ILE A 132 -1.41 13.79 1.17
CA ILE A 132 -0.03 14.30 1.27
C ILE A 132 0.70 14.18 -0.07
N LEU A 133 0.62 13.03 -0.74
CA LEU A 133 1.27 12.83 -2.05
C LEU A 133 0.71 13.80 -3.10
N GLU A 134 -0.60 13.99 -3.14
CA GLU A 134 -1.26 14.92 -4.07
C GLU A 134 -0.81 16.38 -3.84
N ASN A 135 -0.73 16.81 -2.57
CA ASN A 135 -0.26 18.16 -2.24
C ASN A 135 1.18 18.42 -2.72
N GLU A 136 1.99 17.37 -2.83
CA GLU A 136 3.38 17.41 -3.28
C GLU A 136 3.53 17.17 -4.79
N GLY A 137 2.42 17.19 -5.54
CA GLY A 137 2.42 17.11 -6.99
C GLY A 137 2.53 15.69 -7.56
N ILE A 138 2.42 14.66 -6.72
CA ILE A 138 2.35 13.26 -7.17
C ILE A 138 0.91 12.98 -7.61
N THR A 139 0.75 12.44 -8.83
CA THR A 139 -0.59 12.09 -9.32
C THR A 139 -1.06 10.80 -8.64
N VAL A 140 -2.17 10.86 -7.90
CA VAL A 140 -2.72 9.73 -7.16
C VAL A 140 -3.88 9.10 -7.92
N PHE A 141 -3.84 7.77 -8.05
CA PHE A 141 -4.86 6.96 -8.70
C PHE A 141 -5.41 5.92 -7.73
N SER A 142 -6.71 5.65 -7.84
CA SER A 142 -7.35 4.52 -7.19
C SER A 142 -7.01 3.22 -7.92
N ASP A 143 -6.96 2.11 -7.19
CA ASP A 143 -6.98 0.77 -7.79
C ASP A 143 -8.27 0.51 -8.60
N GLU A 144 -9.36 1.22 -8.29
CA GLU A 144 -10.64 1.14 -9.00
C GLU A 144 -10.66 1.99 -10.29
N ASP A 145 -9.74 2.96 -10.44
CA ASP A 145 -9.65 3.85 -11.62
C ASP A 145 -8.85 3.23 -12.78
N LEU A 146 -8.28 2.05 -12.59
CA LEU A 146 -7.52 1.36 -13.61
C LEU A 146 -8.50 0.65 -14.57
N GLU A 147 -8.38 0.85 -15.90
CA GLU A 147 -9.05 0.04 -16.93
C GLU A 147 -8.09 -0.89 -17.72
N ILE A 148 -8.61 -1.97 -18.31
CA ILE A 148 -7.85 -2.85 -19.21
C ILE A 148 -7.68 -2.11 -20.54
N ASN A 149 -6.44 -1.85 -20.93
CA ASN A 149 -6.13 -1.66 -22.34
C ASN A 149 -4.83 -2.42 -22.63
N ASN A 150 -4.93 -3.51 -23.39
CA ASN A 150 -3.90 -4.55 -23.64
C ASN A 150 -2.62 -4.06 -24.35
N SER A 151 -2.29 -2.78 -24.24
CA SER A 151 -1.01 -2.24 -24.71
C SER A 151 -0.54 -0.98 -23.98
N LYS A 152 -1.31 -0.42 -23.03
CA LYS A 152 -0.96 0.78 -22.24
C LYS A 152 -1.96 0.97 -21.09
N LEU A 153 -1.48 1.36 -19.91
CA LEU A 153 -2.33 1.87 -18.83
C LEU A 153 -3.03 3.15 -19.35
N VAL A 154 -4.34 3.12 -19.57
CA VAL A 154 -5.14 4.28 -19.99
C VAL A 154 -6.08 4.66 -18.85
N TYR A 155 -5.99 5.92 -18.39
CA TYR A 155 -6.87 6.49 -17.38
C TYR A 155 -8.21 6.91 -18.01
N LEU A 156 -9.32 6.57 -17.36
CA LEU A 156 -10.66 6.87 -17.85
C LEU A 156 -11.19 8.19 -17.32
N ASN A 157 -11.83 8.97 -18.19
CA ASN A 157 -12.71 10.06 -17.79
C ASN A 157 -14.07 9.53 -17.32
N GLU A 158 -14.94 10.40 -16.76
CA GLU A 158 -16.26 10.02 -16.25
C GLU A 158 -17.17 9.33 -17.29
N PHE A 159 -17.04 9.69 -18.57
CA PHE A 159 -17.83 9.10 -19.66
C PHE A 159 -17.46 7.63 -19.91
N ASP A 160 -16.18 7.31 -19.77
CA ASP A 160 -15.67 5.95 -19.96
C ASP A 160 -16.05 5.03 -18.78
N ARG A 161 -16.17 5.56 -17.55
CA ARG A 161 -16.62 4.79 -16.35
C ARG A 161 -18.04 4.22 -16.51
N GLU A 162 -18.97 4.99 -17.06
CA GLU A 162 -20.36 4.55 -17.28
C GLU A 162 -20.47 3.45 -18.34
N LYS A 163 -19.57 3.47 -19.32
CA LYS A 163 -19.49 2.47 -20.40
C LYS A 163 -18.86 1.15 -19.90
N ALA A 164 -17.87 1.24 -19.01
CA ALA A 164 -17.22 0.10 -18.35
C ALA A 164 -18.21 -0.71 -17.49
N LYS A 165 -19.05 -0.02 -16.69
CA LYS A 165 -20.11 -0.63 -15.88
C LYS A 165 -21.08 -1.47 -16.73
N LYS A 166 -21.38 -1.03 -17.96
CA LYS A 166 -22.25 -1.77 -18.90
C LYS A 166 -21.58 -3.01 -19.52
N ARG A 167 -20.26 -2.99 -19.70
CA ARG A 167 -19.50 -4.12 -20.28
C ARG A 167 -19.25 -5.25 -19.28
N ARG A 168 -19.08 -4.91 -18.00
CA ARG A 168 -18.91 -5.89 -16.90
C ARG A 168 -20.09 -6.84 -16.70
N LEU A 169 -21.26 -6.54 -17.29
CA LEU A 169 -22.43 -7.41 -17.27
C LEU A 169 -22.34 -8.57 -18.29
N PHE A 170 -21.31 -8.61 -19.14
CA PHE A 170 -21.31 -9.46 -20.34
C PHE A 170 -20.11 -10.39 -20.54
N GLU A 171 -18.99 -10.21 -19.85
CA GLU A 171 -17.76 -10.99 -20.13
C GLU A 171 -17.18 -11.54 -18.83
N LEU A 172 -17.75 -12.68 -18.41
CA LEU A 172 -17.05 -13.74 -17.70
C LEU A 172 -16.63 -14.72 -18.80
N GLU A 173 -15.36 -14.72 -19.20
CA GLU A 173 -14.60 -15.92 -19.60
C GLU A 173 -13.23 -15.55 -20.20
N GLU A 174 -12.25 -16.36 -19.78
CA GLU A 174 -10.93 -16.70 -20.34
C GLU A 174 -9.65 -16.01 -19.81
N GLU A 175 -8.78 -16.92 -19.34
CA GLU A 175 -7.42 -16.85 -18.79
C GLU A 175 -6.36 -16.80 -19.91
N ASP A 176 -5.10 -16.45 -19.59
CA ASP A 176 -3.93 -17.32 -19.85
C ASP A 176 -2.58 -16.66 -19.47
N ASP A 177 -1.65 -17.56 -19.12
CA ASP A 177 -0.35 -17.48 -18.44
C ASP A 177 0.81 -16.75 -19.17
N GLU A 178 1.84 -16.30 -18.41
CA GLU A 178 3.26 -16.33 -18.83
C GLU A 178 4.26 -16.12 -17.66
N GLU A 179 5.47 -16.67 -17.84
CA GLU A 179 6.53 -17.10 -16.88
C GLU A 179 7.18 -16.04 -15.95
N GLU A 180 7.68 -16.49 -14.79
CA GLU A 180 8.31 -15.68 -13.73
C GLU A 180 9.83 -15.47 -13.95
N GLU A 181 10.28 -14.22 -13.91
CA GLU A 181 11.69 -13.81 -13.85
C GLU A 181 11.90 -13.03 -12.54
N TYR A 182 12.90 -13.42 -11.74
CA TYR A 182 13.15 -12.91 -10.38
C TYR A 182 13.95 -11.61 -10.40
N PHE A 183 13.51 -10.58 -9.67
CA PHE A 183 14.14 -9.26 -9.63
C PHE A 183 14.57 -8.90 -8.20
N ASP A 184 15.85 -8.57 -8.00
CA ASP A 184 16.43 -8.12 -6.73
C ASP A 184 16.09 -6.64 -6.49
N LEU A 185 15.38 -6.37 -5.39
CA LEU A 185 14.83 -5.06 -5.03
C LEU A 185 15.74 -4.26 -4.10
N THR A 186 16.91 -4.80 -3.74
CA THR A 186 17.78 -4.20 -2.70
C THR A 186 18.81 -3.21 -3.25
N GLU A 187 19.00 -3.12 -4.58
CA GLU A 187 20.11 -2.37 -5.20
C GLU A 187 20.11 -0.84 -4.99
N ASN A 188 19.10 -0.23 -4.35
CA ASN A 188 19.07 1.24 -4.15
C ASN A 188 18.64 1.72 -2.74
N LEU A 189 18.67 0.87 -1.72
CA LEU A 189 18.43 1.31 -0.34
C LEU A 189 19.74 1.82 0.29
N THR A 190 19.98 3.13 0.27
CA THR A 190 21.05 3.74 1.06
C THR A 190 20.57 4.16 2.46
N ASP A 191 21.24 3.58 3.47
CA ASP A 191 21.35 3.92 4.89
C ASP A 191 20.05 4.30 5.65
N MET A 192 19.46 3.31 6.33
CA MET A 192 18.26 3.43 7.17
C MET A 192 18.53 3.99 8.58
N SER A 193 19.69 4.62 8.80
CA SER A 193 20.12 5.06 10.13
C SER A 193 19.43 6.34 10.59
N GLU A 194 18.10 6.35 10.75
CA GLU A 194 17.33 7.31 11.57
C GLU A 194 15.83 6.98 11.67
N LEU A 195 15.43 5.70 11.58
CA LEU A 195 14.03 5.30 11.82
C LEU A 195 13.76 5.06 13.31
N PRO A 196 12.59 5.47 13.86
CA PRO A 196 12.19 5.04 15.20
C PRO A 196 12.21 3.50 15.30
N PRO A 197 12.65 2.88 16.42
CA PRO A 197 12.84 1.42 16.50
C PRO A 197 11.62 0.60 16.08
N LYS A 198 10.41 1.10 16.40
CA LYS A 198 9.16 0.43 16.01
C LYS A 198 8.85 0.54 14.53
N VAL A 199 9.31 1.59 13.86
CA VAL A 199 9.18 1.74 12.40
C VAL A 199 10.15 0.81 11.71
N GLU A 200 11.40 0.75 12.17
CA GLU A 200 12.40 -0.19 11.65
C GLU A 200 11.89 -1.65 11.71
N GLU A 201 11.38 -2.08 12.86
CA GLU A 201 10.80 -3.42 13.04
C GLU A 201 9.65 -3.69 12.05
N ASN A 202 8.76 -2.71 11.83
CA ASN A 202 7.63 -2.88 10.90
C ASN A 202 8.07 -2.84 9.42
N VAL A 203 9.15 -2.13 9.09
CA VAL A 203 9.76 -2.18 7.75
C VAL A 203 10.35 -3.57 7.52
N LYS A 204 11.08 -4.12 8.50
CA LYS A 204 11.60 -5.49 8.42
C LYS A 204 10.46 -6.50 8.25
N LYS A 205 9.35 -6.35 9.00
CA LYS A 205 8.12 -7.14 8.82
C LYS A 205 7.54 -7.02 7.40
N LEU A 206 7.49 -5.81 6.84
CA LEU A 206 7.04 -5.62 5.45
C LEU A 206 7.98 -6.30 4.45
N MET A 207 9.30 -6.23 4.65
CA MET A 207 10.29 -6.89 3.79
C MET A 207 10.17 -8.41 3.84
N ILE A 208 10.00 -8.99 5.03
CA ILE A 208 9.77 -10.43 5.22
C ILE A 208 8.44 -10.86 4.58
N SER A 209 7.37 -10.08 4.76
CA SER A 209 6.07 -10.34 4.13
C SER A 209 6.14 -10.25 2.61
N LEU A 210 6.96 -9.33 2.05
CA LEU A 210 7.25 -9.30 0.62
C LEU A 210 7.97 -10.59 0.15
N ALA A 211 9.02 -11.02 0.85
CA ALA A 211 9.77 -12.22 0.52
C ALA A 211 8.92 -13.51 0.57
N ARG A 212 8.00 -13.60 1.53
CA ARG A 212 7.12 -14.78 1.68
C ARG A 212 5.91 -14.75 0.75
N ASP A 213 5.12 -13.68 0.84
CA ASP A 213 3.79 -13.64 0.21
C ASP A 213 3.85 -13.45 -1.31
N LEU A 214 4.86 -12.73 -1.78
CA LEU A 214 4.98 -12.34 -3.19
C LEU A 214 6.02 -13.16 -3.95
N MET A 215 7.05 -13.55 -3.24
CA MET A 215 8.26 -14.19 -3.75
C MET A 215 8.27 -15.71 -3.49
N GLY A 216 7.41 -16.18 -2.58
CA GLY A 216 7.20 -17.61 -2.33
C GLY A 216 8.31 -18.28 -1.52
N PHE A 217 9.20 -17.52 -0.88
CA PHE A 217 10.24 -18.07 -0.05
C PHE A 217 9.67 -18.60 1.27
N GLU A 218 9.97 -19.87 1.56
CA GLU A 218 9.52 -20.55 2.79
C GLU A 218 10.67 -20.77 3.77
N GLU A 219 11.90 -20.91 3.29
CA GLU A 219 13.09 -21.18 4.12
C GLU A 219 13.72 -19.87 4.64
N LEU A 220 14.25 -19.91 5.88
CA LEU A 220 14.77 -18.72 6.56
C LEU A 220 15.99 -18.09 5.86
N ASP A 221 16.83 -18.92 5.25
CA ASP A 221 18.03 -18.49 4.52
C ASP A 221 17.67 -17.76 3.23
N GLU A 222 16.67 -18.25 2.49
CA GLU A 222 16.16 -17.59 1.28
C GLU A 222 15.56 -16.22 1.61
N ILE A 223 14.77 -16.12 2.69
CA ILE A 223 14.18 -14.85 3.15
C ILE A 223 15.27 -13.87 3.60
N ALA A 224 16.27 -14.35 4.33
CA ALA A 224 17.39 -13.53 4.80
C ALA A 224 18.19 -12.96 3.62
N GLU A 225 18.51 -13.78 2.61
CA GLU A 225 19.20 -13.35 1.40
C GLU A 225 18.40 -12.29 0.64
N ALA A 226 17.10 -12.51 0.45
CA ALA A 226 16.22 -11.61 -0.30
C ALA A 226 15.96 -10.25 0.38
N THR A 227 16.00 -10.22 1.72
CA THR A 227 15.74 -9.02 2.51
C THR A 227 17.01 -8.31 2.96
N GLY A 228 18.17 -8.98 2.90
CA GLY A 228 19.43 -8.47 3.46
C GLY A 228 19.48 -8.48 5.00
N LEU A 229 18.51 -9.13 5.66
CA LEU A 229 18.46 -9.31 7.11
C LEU A 229 19.28 -10.53 7.54
N SER A 230 19.67 -10.59 8.81
CA SER A 230 20.23 -11.82 9.37
C SER A 230 19.16 -12.89 9.57
N ILE A 231 19.53 -14.17 9.50
CA ILE A 231 18.62 -15.30 9.76
C ILE A 231 17.97 -15.17 11.16
N GLU A 232 18.73 -14.70 12.15
CA GLU A 232 18.27 -14.46 13.52
C GLU A 232 17.18 -13.38 13.58
N GLU A 233 17.34 -12.26 12.85
CA GLU A 233 16.31 -11.22 12.76
C GLU A 233 15.03 -11.71 12.06
N VAL A 234 15.18 -12.53 11.02
CA VAL A 234 14.02 -13.12 10.31
C VAL A 234 13.27 -14.08 11.23
N GLU A 235 13.98 -14.95 11.95
CA GLU A 235 13.39 -15.90 12.91
C GLU A 235 12.67 -15.18 14.06
N GLU A 236 13.27 -14.15 14.65
CA GLU A 236 12.64 -13.36 15.72
C GLU A 236 11.33 -12.72 15.23
N ILE A 237 11.34 -12.10 14.05
CA ILE A 237 10.16 -11.42 13.52
C ILE A 237 9.03 -12.40 13.18
N LEU A 238 9.36 -13.57 12.61
CA LEU A 238 8.37 -14.58 12.28
C LEU A 238 7.72 -15.20 13.52
N ASN A 239 8.51 -15.43 14.59
CA ASN A 239 8.01 -15.97 15.84
C ASN A 239 7.13 -14.99 16.65
N GLU A 240 7.20 -13.68 16.36
CA GLU A 240 6.30 -12.68 16.95
C GLU A 240 4.91 -12.61 16.28
N GLU A 241 4.73 -13.23 15.11
CA GLU A 241 3.47 -13.22 14.35
C GLU A 241 2.55 -14.43 14.64
N GLU A 242 3.04 -15.46 15.34
CA GLU A 242 2.28 -16.66 15.80
C GLU A 242 1.57 -16.46 17.16
#